data_AF-Q6L1T8-F1
#
_entry.id   AF-Q6L1T8-F1
#
_cell.length_a   1.000
_cell.length_b   1.000
_cell.length_c   1.000
_cell.angle_alpha   90.00
_cell.angle_beta   90.00
_cell.angle_gamma   90.00
#
_symmetry.space_group_name_H-M   'P 1'
#
loop_
_entity.id
_entity.type
_entity.pdbx_description
1 polymer ?
#
loop_
_entity_poly.entity_id
_entity_poly.type
_entity_poly.pdbx_seq_one_letter_code
_entity_poly.pdbx_strand_id
1 'polypeptide(L)'
;MIVFIGGIPGVGKTSLSAYIARKKNIDIVLSGDYLREFLRSYLNDEIMNVSVYDAWRFFGPMSNENVIKGYLYQARLMYNGYNKIISRALRNGESMVIESLYFDPGLFDNDLFNKIKVFYIYISDIEIHRSRLLSRTMYTHKNDPGERLAEQLPVYKIMEDYSIKKCGDYNVKKIDNINFDETMELLGDLIE
;
A
#
# COMPACT_ATOMS: atom_id res chain seq x y z
N MET A 1 -18.45 -2.51 6.07
CA MET A 1 -17.45 -1.42 6.10
C MET A 1 -16.21 -1.87 5.35
N ILE A 2 -15.69 -1.03 4.46
CA ILE A 2 -14.45 -1.33 3.72
C ILE A 2 -13.39 -0.31 4.12
N VAL A 3 -12.18 -0.80 4.42
CA VAL A 3 -11.02 0.02 4.74
C VAL A 3 -9.89 -0.27 3.74
N PHE A 4 -9.31 0.77 3.15
CA PHE A 4 -8.14 0.67 2.28
C PHE A 4 -6.94 1.37 2.93
N ILE A 5 -5.83 0.66 3.07
CA ILE A 5 -4.60 1.15 3.71
C ILE A 5 -3.45 1.17 2.69
N GLY A 6 -3.03 2.37 2.32
CA GLY A 6 -1.84 2.62 1.49
C GLY A 6 -0.57 2.80 2.31
N GLY A 7 0.59 2.63 1.67
CA GLY A 7 1.90 2.91 2.28
C GLY A 7 3.01 2.02 1.73
N ILE A 8 4.26 2.48 1.76
CA ILE A 8 5.40 1.69 1.27
C ILE A 8 5.76 0.52 2.23
N PRO A 9 6.64 -0.42 1.88
CA PRO A 9 6.99 -1.54 2.75
C PRO A 9 7.63 -1.02 4.05
N GLY A 10 7.43 -1.70 5.18
CA GLY A 10 8.06 -1.34 6.46
C GLY A 10 7.25 -0.36 7.34
N VAL A 11 6.22 0.30 6.81
CA VAL A 11 5.42 1.29 7.56
C VAL A 11 4.38 0.69 8.51
N GLY A 12 4.24 -0.64 8.59
CA GLY A 12 3.32 -1.31 9.52
C GLY A 12 1.89 -1.57 9.00
N LYS A 13 1.62 -1.39 7.71
CA LYS A 13 0.30 -1.63 7.09
C LYS A 13 -0.36 -2.97 7.47
N THR A 14 0.37 -4.08 7.31
CA THR A 14 -0.14 -5.43 7.58
C THR A 14 -0.57 -5.58 9.05
N SER A 15 0.23 -5.07 9.98
CA SER A 15 -0.09 -5.10 11.41
C SER A 15 -1.31 -4.23 11.75
N LEU A 16 -1.40 -3.02 11.18
CA LEU A 16 -2.55 -2.13 11.37
C LEU A 16 -3.83 -2.69 10.73
N SER A 17 -3.70 -3.36 9.59
CA SER A 17 -4.82 -4.04 8.92
C SER A 17 -5.36 -5.17 9.79
N ALA A 18 -4.47 -5.98 10.38
CA ALA A 18 -4.87 -7.02 11.32
C ALA A 18 -5.53 -6.45 12.59
N TYR A 19 -5.04 -5.32 13.10
CA TYR A 19 -5.67 -4.61 14.22
C TYR A 19 -7.10 -4.16 13.85
N ILE A 20 -7.27 -3.45 12.74
CA ILE A 20 -8.58 -2.97 12.26
C ILE A 20 -9.54 -4.14 12.08
N ALA A 21 -9.07 -5.21 11.45
CA ALA A 21 -9.88 -6.40 11.19
C ALA A 21 -10.38 -7.04 12.49
N ARG A 22 -9.51 -7.22 13.48
CA ARG A 22 -9.89 -7.74 14.81
C ARG A 22 -10.84 -6.80 15.55
N LYS A 23 -10.54 -5.49 15.59
CA LYS A 23 -11.36 -4.51 16.31
C LYS A 23 -12.78 -4.41 15.73
N LYS A 24 -12.95 -4.65 14.43
CA LYS A 24 -14.23 -4.53 13.72
C LYS A 24 -14.87 -5.86 13.34
N ASN A 25 -14.31 -6.97 13.80
CA ASN A 25 -14.77 -8.32 13.47
C ASN A 25 -14.94 -8.53 11.95
N ILE A 26 -13.90 -8.15 11.20
CA ILE A 26 -13.84 -8.28 9.75
C ILE A 26 -12.99 -9.51 9.41
N ASP A 27 -13.60 -10.49 8.74
CA ASP A 27 -12.93 -11.75 8.40
C ASP A 27 -12.02 -11.64 7.17
N ILE A 28 -12.26 -10.64 6.30
CA ILE A 28 -11.58 -10.51 5.02
C ILE A 28 -10.49 -9.44 5.10
N VAL A 29 -9.23 -9.87 5.05
CA VAL A 29 -8.05 -9.01 4.91
C VAL A 29 -7.31 -9.39 3.63
N LEU A 30 -7.20 -8.46 2.68
CA LEU A 30 -6.57 -8.68 1.39
C LEU A 30 -5.26 -7.91 1.28
N SER A 31 -4.21 -8.59 0.80
CA SER A 31 -2.93 -7.96 0.50
C SER A 31 -2.78 -7.72 -1.00
N GLY A 32 -2.41 -6.49 -1.34
CA GLY A 32 -2.06 -6.08 -2.70
C GLY A 32 -0.90 -6.87 -3.29
N ASP A 33 0.01 -7.37 -2.46
CA ASP A 33 1.11 -8.20 -2.95
C ASP A 33 0.60 -9.52 -3.51
N TYR A 34 -0.35 -10.20 -2.85
CA TYR A 34 -0.99 -11.41 -3.39
C TYR A 34 -1.82 -11.12 -4.64
N LEU A 35 -2.51 -9.98 -4.70
CA LEU A 35 -3.24 -9.59 -5.91
C LEU A 35 -2.26 -9.35 -7.07
N ARG A 36 -1.09 -8.75 -6.83
CA ARG A 36 -0.07 -8.56 -7.87
C ARG A 36 0.44 -9.89 -8.38
N GLU A 37 0.74 -10.82 -7.48
CA GLU A 37 1.17 -12.19 -7.80
C GLU A 37 0.14 -12.92 -8.67
N PHE A 38 -1.14 -12.80 -8.30
CA PHE A 38 -2.23 -13.34 -9.11
C PHE A 38 -2.27 -12.68 -10.48
N LEU A 39 -2.33 -11.35 -10.55
CA LEU A 39 -2.45 -10.61 -11.81
C LEU A 39 -1.29 -10.86 -12.76
N ARG A 40 -0.04 -10.84 -12.28
CA ARG A 40 1.14 -11.04 -13.13
C ARG A 40 1.19 -12.42 -13.80
N SER A 41 0.55 -13.44 -13.21
CA SER A 41 0.48 -14.78 -13.81
C SER A 41 -0.39 -14.85 -15.07
N TYR A 42 -1.33 -13.90 -15.22
CA TYR A 42 -2.21 -13.80 -16.39
C TYR A 42 -1.81 -12.68 -17.36
N LEU A 43 -0.95 -11.76 -16.91
CA LEU A 43 -0.48 -10.65 -17.72
C LEU A 43 0.84 -11.04 -18.37
N ASN A 44 0.88 -11.08 -19.70
CA ASN A 44 2.13 -11.16 -20.45
C ASN A 44 2.81 -9.78 -20.51
N ASP A 45 3.10 -9.21 -19.34
CA ASP A 45 3.60 -7.84 -19.15
C ASP A 45 4.92 -7.87 -18.38
N GLU A 46 6.00 -7.47 -19.04
CA GLU A 46 7.35 -7.49 -18.46
C GLU A 46 7.50 -6.52 -17.28
N ILE A 47 6.77 -5.40 -17.30
CA ILE A 47 6.81 -4.41 -16.22
C ILE A 47 6.14 -4.98 -14.97
N MET A 48 5.06 -5.76 -15.09
CA MET A 48 4.43 -6.44 -13.95
C MET A 48 5.27 -7.58 -13.35
N ASN A 49 6.22 -8.11 -14.10
CA ASN A 49 7.06 -9.23 -13.66
C ASN A 49 8.27 -8.82 -12.82
N VAL A 50 8.58 -7.51 -12.76
CA VAL A 50 9.65 -6.98 -11.90
C VAL A 50 9.11 -6.38 -10.61
N SER A 51 9.97 -6.27 -9.60
CA SER A 51 9.68 -5.49 -8.41
C SER A 51 9.38 -4.02 -8.77
N VAL A 52 8.48 -3.39 -8.02
CA VAL A 52 8.07 -2.00 -8.29
C VAL A 52 9.23 -1.01 -8.27
N TYR A 53 10.24 -1.23 -7.43
CA TYR A 53 11.45 -0.41 -7.36
C TYR A 53 12.40 -0.59 -8.57
N ASP A 54 12.15 -1.57 -9.44
CA ASP A 54 12.88 -1.80 -10.69
C ASP A 54 12.05 -1.44 -11.94
N ALA A 55 10.75 -1.17 -11.79
CA ALA A 55 9.85 -0.87 -12.91
C ALA A 55 10.25 0.38 -13.70
N TRP A 56 11.02 1.29 -13.10
CA TRP A 56 11.52 2.49 -13.76
C TRP A 56 12.46 2.20 -14.94
N ARG A 57 13.12 1.04 -14.95
CA ARG A 57 14.10 0.66 -15.99
C ARG A 57 13.48 0.61 -17.39
N PHE A 58 12.17 0.38 -17.47
CA PHE A 58 11.42 0.34 -18.73
C PHE A 58 11.11 1.74 -19.29
N PHE A 59 11.37 2.81 -18.53
CA PHE A 59 11.04 4.20 -18.90
C PHE A 59 12.29 5.07 -19.15
N GLY A 60 13.49 4.48 -19.06
CA GLY A 60 14.76 5.14 -19.35
C GLY A 60 15.71 5.17 -18.14
N PRO A 61 16.68 6.10 -18.11
CA PRO A 61 17.65 6.20 -17.02
C PRO A 61 16.97 6.53 -15.69
N MET A 62 17.63 6.18 -14.58
CA MET A 62 17.11 6.41 -13.23
C MET A 62 16.83 7.90 -13.01
N SER A 63 15.57 8.22 -12.70
CA SER A 63 15.10 9.56 -12.34
C SER A 63 13.82 9.44 -11.53
N ASN A 64 13.50 10.46 -10.72
CA ASN A 64 12.24 10.48 -9.97
C ASN A 64 11.04 10.32 -10.90
N GLU A 65 11.08 10.95 -12.07
CA GLU A 65 10.02 10.84 -13.09
C GLU A 65 9.83 9.39 -13.56
N ASN A 66 10.92 8.68 -13.89
CA ASN A 66 10.83 7.30 -14.36
C ASN A 66 10.45 6.32 -13.25
N VAL A 67 10.85 6.58 -11.99
CA VAL A 67 10.34 5.87 -10.81
C VAL A 67 8.83 5.99 -10.70
N ILE A 68 8.30 7.20 -10.82
CA ILE A 68 6.85 7.42 -10.78
C ILE A 68 6.14 6.79 -11.98
N LYS A 69 6.71 6.84 -13.19
CA LYS A 69 6.14 6.16 -14.36
C LYS A 69 6.02 4.65 -14.15
N GLY A 70 7.09 3.99 -13.70
CA GLY A 70 7.08 2.55 -13.42
C GLY A 70 6.09 2.17 -12.31
N TYR A 71 6.10 2.94 -11.22
CA TYR A 71 5.15 2.80 -10.12
C TYR A 71 3.70 2.91 -10.59
N LEU A 72 3.37 3.97 -11.35
CA LEU A 72 2.01 4.23 -11.83
C LEU A 72 1.57 3.23 -12.90
N TYR A 73 2.48 2.70 -13.70
CA TYR A 73 2.16 1.65 -14.66
C TYR A 73 1.61 0.41 -13.95
N GLN A 74 2.37 -0.12 -12.99
CA GLN A 74 1.91 -1.25 -12.18
C GLN A 74 0.66 -0.89 -11.36
N ALA A 75 0.60 0.30 -10.76
CA ALA A 75 -0.55 0.75 -9.98
C ALA A 75 -1.85 0.72 -10.80
N ARG A 76 -1.85 1.21 -12.05
CA ARG A 76 -3.04 1.20 -12.91
C ARG A 76 -3.60 -0.21 -13.11
N LEU A 77 -2.72 -1.19 -13.31
CA LEU A 77 -3.11 -2.59 -13.46
C LEU A 77 -3.67 -3.17 -12.15
N MET A 78 -3.06 -2.82 -11.01
CA MET A 78 -3.55 -3.23 -9.68
C MET A 78 -4.93 -2.65 -9.37
N TYR A 79 -5.16 -1.38 -9.70
CA TYR A 79 -6.43 -0.70 -9.45
C TYR A 79 -7.60 -1.28 -10.24
N ASN A 80 -7.37 -1.88 -11.41
CA ASN A 80 -8.39 -2.68 -12.10
C ASN A 80 -8.92 -3.81 -11.20
N GLY A 81 -8.03 -4.49 -10.47
CA GLY A 81 -8.40 -5.54 -9.51
C GLY A 81 -9.07 -4.97 -8.26
N TYR A 82 -8.48 -3.94 -7.65
CA TYR A 82 -9.04 -3.31 -6.45
C TYR A 82 -10.46 -2.79 -6.68
N ASN A 83 -10.70 -2.05 -7.76
CA ASN A 83 -12.01 -1.49 -8.07
C ASN A 83 -13.07 -2.59 -8.23
N LYS A 84 -12.74 -3.72 -8.89
CA LYS A 84 -13.66 -4.86 -9.03
C LYS A 84 -13.97 -5.54 -7.69
N ILE A 85 -12.96 -5.77 -6.86
CA ILE A 85 -13.10 -6.39 -5.54
C ILE A 85 -13.97 -5.50 -4.64
N ILE A 86 -13.64 -4.21 -4.53
CA ILE A 86 -14.36 -3.24 -3.69
C ILE A 86 -15.80 -3.10 -4.18
N SER A 87 -16.01 -2.96 -5.49
CA SER A 87 -17.35 -2.86 -6.08
C SER A 87 -18.21 -4.08 -5.75
N ARG A 88 -17.65 -5.30 -5.82
CA ARG A 88 -18.35 -6.53 -5.46
C ARG A 88 -18.69 -6.56 -3.96
N ALA A 89 -17.72 -6.22 -3.11
CA ALA A 89 -17.91 -6.19 -1.66
C ALA A 89 -19.01 -5.22 -1.24
N LEU A 90 -19.02 -4.01 -1.81
CA LEU A 90 -20.08 -3.02 -1.57
C LEU A 90 -21.45 -3.53 -2.02
N ARG A 91 -21.56 -4.15 -3.21
CA ARG A 91 -22.82 -4.74 -3.69
C ARG A 91 -23.36 -5.83 -2.77
N ASN A 92 -22.46 -6.61 -2.17
CA ASN A 92 -22.82 -7.73 -1.30
C ASN A 92 -22.94 -7.35 0.18
N GLY A 93 -22.67 -6.10 0.55
CA GLY A 93 -22.65 -5.66 1.95
C GLY A 93 -21.51 -6.27 2.78
N GLU A 94 -20.44 -6.72 2.12
CA GLU A 94 -19.30 -7.36 2.79
C GLU A 94 -18.38 -6.31 3.43
N SER A 95 -17.77 -6.69 4.56
CA SER A 95 -16.72 -5.90 5.18
C SER A 95 -15.36 -6.48 4.86
N MET A 96 -14.38 -5.61 4.58
CA MET A 96 -13.01 -6.04 4.31
C MET A 96 -11.98 -4.95 4.60
N VAL A 97 -10.75 -5.37 4.85
CA VAL A 97 -9.57 -4.51 4.88
C VAL A 97 -8.69 -4.86 3.70
N ILE A 98 -8.24 -3.86 2.95
CA ILE A 98 -7.29 -4.03 1.85
C ILE A 98 -6.04 -3.24 2.20
N GLU A 99 -4.87 -3.86 2.13
CA GLU A 99 -3.60 -3.13 2.19
C GLU A 99 -2.85 -3.18 0.86
N SER A 100 -2.14 -2.10 0.52
CA SER A 100 -1.42 -1.99 -0.74
C SER A 100 -0.22 -1.06 -0.63
N LEU A 101 0.85 -1.39 -1.35
CA LEU A 101 1.93 -0.46 -1.67
C LEU A 101 1.50 0.60 -2.70
N TYR A 102 0.72 0.17 -3.69
CA TYR A 102 0.20 1.06 -4.72
C TYR A 102 -0.92 1.90 -4.12
N PHE A 103 -0.80 3.21 -4.26
CA PHE A 103 -1.71 4.18 -3.69
C PHE A 103 -1.76 5.44 -4.55
N ASP A 104 -2.85 5.58 -5.27
CA ASP A 104 -3.25 6.81 -5.92
C ASP A 104 -4.77 6.92 -5.80
N PRO A 105 -5.29 7.81 -4.95
CA PRO A 105 -6.73 8.02 -4.80
C PRO A 105 -7.45 8.32 -6.12
N GLY A 106 -6.75 8.92 -7.09
CA GLY A 106 -7.29 9.23 -8.41
C GLY A 106 -7.46 8.02 -9.33
N LEU A 107 -6.98 6.83 -8.93
CA LEU A 107 -7.18 5.58 -9.67
C LEU A 107 -8.38 4.76 -9.16
N PHE A 108 -9.01 5.15 -8.05
CA PHE A 108 -10.31 4.57 -7.68
C PHE A 108 -11.39 5.05 -8.64
N ASP A 109 -12.35 4.18 -8.94
CA ASP A 109 -13.56 4.61 -9.65
C ASP A 109 -14.29 5.67 -8.78
N ASN A 110 -14.76 6.76 -9.40
CA ASN A 110 -15.25 7.98 -8.71
C ASN A 110 -16.25 7.71 -7.57
N ASP A 111 -17.12 6.71 -7.71
CA ASP A 111 -18.14 6.38 -6.72
C ASP A 111 -17.61 5.51 -5.57
N LEU A 112 -16.50 4.79 -5.76
CA LEU A 112 -15.98 3.85 -4.77
C LEU A 112 -15.22 4.56 -3.67
N PHE A 113 -14.37 5.53 -4.03
CA PHE A 113 -13.52 6.24 -3.08
C PHE A 113 -14.31 6.89 -1.95
N ASN A 114 -15.47 7.48 -2.27
CA ASN A 114 -16.35 8.14 -1.30
C ASN A 114 -17.18 7.16 -0.43
N LYS A 115 -17.15 5.85 -0.73
CA LYS A 115 -17.94 4.81 -0.02
C LYS A 115 -17.09 3.96 0.91
N ILE A 116 -15.78 4.19 0.96
CA ILE A 116 -14.83 3.40 1.76
C ILE A 116 -14.00 4.33 2.65
N LYS A 117 -13.45 3.79 3.74
CA LYS A 117 -12.48 4.53 4.56
C LYS A 117 -11.08 4.32 3.95
N VAL A 118 -10.35 5.39 3.66
CA VAL A 118 -9.02 5.32 3.03
C VAL A 118 -8.00 6.01 3.93
N PHE A 119 -6.90 5.32 4.21
CA PHE A 119 -5.79 5.83 5.02
C PHE A 119 -4.47 5.61 4.30
N TYR A 120 -3.53 6.53 4.48
CA TYR A 120 -2.14 6.35 4.05
C TYR A 120 -1.22 6.33 5.25
N ILE A 121 -0.48 5.25 5.42
CA ILE A 121 0.43 5.06 6.54
C ILE A 121 1.85 5.32 6.07
N TYR A 122 2.59 6.13 6.82
CA TYR A 122 3.98 6.45 6.55
C TYR A 122 4.81 6.44 7.84
N ILE A 123 6.13 6.57 7.71
CA ILE A 123 7.04 6.84 8.83
C ILE A 123 7.90 8.03 8.42
N SER A 124 7.78 9.14 9.15
CA SER A 124 8.56 10.34 8.86
C SER A 124 10.05 10.17 9.14
N ASP A 125 10.41 9.45 10.20
CA ASP A 125 11.79 9.16 10.56
C ASP A 125 12.39 8.02 9.71
N ILE A 126 13.42 8.36 8.92
CA ILE A 126 14.05 7.43 7.98
C ILE A 126 14.82 6.30 8.68
N GLU A 127 15.43 6.57 9.84
CA GLU A 127 16.23 5.58 10.57
C GLU A 127 15.31 4.57 11.27
N ILE A 128 14.20 5.04 11.85
CA ILE A 128 13.15 4.16 12.37
C ILE A 128 12.58 3.30 11.24
N HIS A 129 12.31 3.89 10.07
CA HIS A 129 11.80 3.13 8.93
C HIS A 129 12.80 2.06 8.48
N ARG A 130 14.07 2.42 8.33
CA ARG A 130 15.15 1.49 7.96
C ARG A 130 15.26 0.35 8.97
N SER A 131 15.27 0.67 10.26
CA SER A 131 15.33 -0.31 11.35
C SER A 131 14.17 -1.32 11.29
N ARG A 132 12.94 -0.84 11.01
CA ARG A 132 11.77 -1.70 10.84
C ARG A 132 11.83 -2.59 9.59
N LEU A 133 12.43 -2.13 8.50
CA LEU A 133 12.66 -2.96 7.31
C LEU A 133 13.68 -4.06 7.60
N LEU A 134 14.75 -3.74 8.32
CA LEU A 134 15.78 -4.70 8.71
C LEU A 134 15.24 -5.74 9.69
N SER A 135 14.38 -5.35 10.64
CA SER A 135 13.81 -6.28 11.62
C SER A 135 12.73 -7.20 11.03
N ARG A 136 12.16 -6.89 9.85
CA ARG A 136 11.18 -7.76 9.17
C ARG A 136 11.72 -9.15 8.82
N THR A 137 13.02 -9.28 8.56
CA THR A 137 13.70 -10.58 8.32
C THR A 137 13.58 -11.53 9.50
N MET A 138 13.52 -10.98 10.71
CA MET A 138 13.49 -11.75 11.96
C MET A 138 12.10 -12.29 12.32
N TYR A 139 11.02 -11.69 11.79
CA TYR A 139 9.66 -11.95 12.30
C TYR A 139 8.61 -12.42 11.28
N THR A 140 8.66 -12.01 10.00
CA THR A 140 7.51 -12.21 9.08
C THR A 140 7.83 -12.86 7.74
N HIS A 141 9.07 -12.76 7.24
CA HIS A 141 9.46 -13.35 5.97
C HIS A 141 10.89 -13.94 6.03
N LYS A 142 11.00 -15.21 6.44
CA LYS A 142 12.31 -15.91 6.61
C LYS A 142 13.16 -16.01 5.34
N ASN A 143 12.54 -15.80 4.16
CA ASN A 143 13.19 -15.89 2.85
C ASN A 143 13.32 -14.53 2.14
N ASP A 144 12.89 -13.43 2.77
CA ASP A 144 12.87 -12.09 2.16
C ASP A 144 14.03 -11.25 2.69
N PRO A 145 14.94 -10.77 1.83
CA PRO A 145 16.08 -9.95 2.25
C PRO A 145 15.59 -8.55 2.64
N GLY A 146 15.19 -8.36 3.91
CA GLY A 146 14.88 -7.03 4.44
C GLY A 146 16.03 -6.03 4.25
N GLU A 147 17.27 -6.51 4.11
CA GLU A 147 18.43 -5.74 3.62
C GLU A 147 18.18 -5.13 2.25
N ARG A 148 17.68 -5.91 1.28
CA ARG A 148 17.34 -5.42 -0.07
C ARG A 148 16.26 -4.35 -0.01
N LEU A 149 15.21 -4.55 0.79
CA LEU A 149 14.16 -3.52 0.92
C LEU A 149 14.69 -2.24 1.58
N ALA A 150 15.56 -2.37 2.59
CA ALA A 150 16.21 -1.23 3.22
C ALA A 150 17.15 -0.48 2.25
N GLU A 151 17.89 -1.19 1.39
CA GLU A 151 18.71 -0.60 0.33
C GLU A 151 17.87 0.17 -0.70
N GLN A 152 16.67 -0.32 -1.02
CA GLN A 152 15.75 0.32 -1.96
C GLN A 152 14.87 1.40 -1.32
N LEU A 153 15.02 1.68 -0.01
CA LEU A 153 14.22 2.69 0.69
C LEU A 153 14.26 4.08 0.02
N PRO A 154 15.40 4.58 -0.52
CA PRO A 154 15.41 5.83 -1.28
C PRO A 154 14.47 5.82 -2.50
N VAL A 155 14.36 4.69 -3.20
CA VAL A 155 13.45 4.55 -4.36
C VAL A 155 11.99 4.52 -3.89
N TYR A 156 11.71 3.80 -2.79
CA TYR A 156 10.38 3.80 -2.20
C TYR A 156 9.96 5.18 -1.69
N LYS A 157 10.89 5.99 -1.16
CA LYS A 157 10.59 7.34 -0.70
C LYS A 157 10.12 8.25 -1.82
N ILE A 158 10.65 8.10 -3.05
CA ILE A 158 10.12 8.80 -4.23
C ILE A 158 8.63 8.46 -4.46
N MET A 159 8.25 7.18 -4.34
CA MET A 159 6.85 6.73 -4.49
C MET A 159 5.97 7.19 -3.32
N GLU A 160 6.53 7.21 -2.11
CA GLU A 160 5.85 7.72 -0.91
C GLU A 160 5.56 9.21 -1.04
N ASP A 161 6.53 10.01 -1.47
CA ASP A 161 6.36 11.46 -1.68
C ASP A 161 5.25 11.75 -2.70
N TYR A 162 5.21 10.98 -3.80
CA TYR A 162 4.11 11.03 -4.76
C TYR A 162 2.77 10.71 -4.10
N SER A 163 2.69 9.62 -3.34
CA SER A 163 1.47 9.16 -2.69
C SER A 163 0.98 10.16 -1.63
N ILE A 164 1.89 10.75 -0.86
CA ILE A 164 1.61 11.78 0.15
C ILE A 164 1.08 13.06 -0.49
N LYS A 165 1.64 13.46 -1.63
CA LYS A 165 1.12 14.58 -2.42
C LYS A 165 -0.32 14.29 -2.88
N LYS A 166 -0.56 13.11 -3.44
CA LYS A 166 -1.90 12.66 -3.82
C LYS A 166 -2.89 12.59 -2.67
N CYS A 167 -2.44 12.22 -1.47
CA CYS A 167 -3.29 12.30 -0.28
C CYS A 167 -3.76 13.74 -0.01
N GLY A 168 -2.92 14.74 -0.25
CA GLY A 168 -3.29 16.15 -0.14
C GLY A 168 -4.37 16.55 -1.15
N ASP A 169 -4.19 16.15 -2.41
CA ASP A 169 -5.13 16.45 -3.51
C ASP A 169 -6.54 15.87 -3.27
N TYR A 170 -6.64 14.73 -2.57
CA TYR A 170 -7.89 14.00 -2.33
C TYR A 170 -8.35 14.01 -0.86
N ASN A 171 -7.72 14.82 0.00
CA ASN A 171 -8.00 14.90 1.44
C ASN A 171 -7.99 13.53 2.16
N VAL A 172 -7.07 12.65 1.78
CA VAL A 172 -6.84 11.37 2.47
C VAL A 172 -6.09 11.63 3.76
N LYS A 173 -6.54 10.99 4.85
CA LYS A 173 -5.85 11.07 6.13
C LYS A 173 -4.54 10.28 6.09
N LYS A 174 -3.45 11.00 6.28
CA LYS A 174 -2.09 10.45 6.44
C LYS A 174 -1.81 10.23 7.92
N ILE A 175 -1.20 9.10 8.27
CA ILE A 175 -0.91 8.73 9.65
C ILE A 175 0.56 8.32 9.76
N ASP A 176 1.29 9.03 10.61
CA ASP A 176 2.69 8.76 10.88
C ASP A 176 2.82 7.68 11.95
N ASN A 177 3.29 6.51 11.55
CA ASN A 177 3.36 5.34 12.41
C ASN A 177 4.70 5.26 13.17
N ILE A 178 5.19 6.36 13.74
CA ILE A 178 6.38 6.31 14.61
C ILE A 178 6.07 5.52 15.88
N ASN A 179 4.93 5.79 16.52
CA ASN A 179 4.43 5.03 17.66
C ASN A 179 3.24 4.16 17.22
N PHE A 180 3.41 2.85 17.34
CA PHE A 180 2.41 1.88 16.89
C PHE A 180 1.14 1.91 17.75
N ASP A 181 1.26 2.09 19.06
CA ASP A 181 0.13 2.08 19.98
C ASP A 181 -0.75 3.33 19.80
N GLU A 182 -0.13 4.51 19.71
CA GLU A 182 -0.83 5.77 19.38
C GLU A 182 -1.52 5.68 18.01
N THR A 183 -0.86 5.05 17.03
CA THR A 183 -1.43 4.85 15.69
C THR A 183 -2.65 3.92 15.73
N MET A 184 -2.62 2.87 16.54
CA MET A 184 -3.77 1.97 16.73
C MET A 184 -4.94 2.69 17.38
N GLU A 185 -4.70 3.50 18.41
CA GLU A 185 -5.74 4.28 19.08
C GLU A 185 -6.41 5.24 18.09
N LEU A 186 -5.61 6.07 17.40
CA LEU A 186 -6.10 7.01 16.37
C LEU A 186 -6.89 6.31 15.26
N LEU A 187 -6.38 5.20 14.72
CA LEU A 187 -7.09 4.44 13.70
C LEU A 187 -8.40 3.89 14.25
N GLY A 188 -8.37 3.40 15.48
CA GLY A 188 -9.54 2.93 16.22
C GLY A 188 -10.69 3.93 16.23
N ASP A 189 -10.40 5.18 16.56
CA ASP A 189 -11.38 6.26 16.61
C ASP A 189 -11.90 6.61 15.20
N LEU A 190 -11.02 6.59 14.19
CA LEU A 190 -11.39 6.91 12.81
C LEU A 190 -12.26 5.85 12.14
N ILE A 191 -12.18 4.60 12.61
CA ILE A 191 -12.95 3.49 12.07
C ILE A 191 -14.26 3.22 12.83
N GLU A 192 -14.48 3.83 13.99
CA GLU A 192 -15.81 3.97 14.62
C GLU A 192 -16.83 4.63 13.68
#